data_AF-A0A0C9ZU11-F1
#
_entry.id   AF-A0A0C9ZU11-F1
#
_cell.length_a   1.000
_cell.length_b   1.000
_cell.length_c   1.000
_cell.angle_alpha   90.00
_cell.angle_beta   90.00
_cell.angle_gamma   90.00
#
_symmetry.space_group_name_H-M   'P 1'
#
loop_
_entity.id
_entity.type
_entity.pdbx_description
1 polymer ?
#
loop_
_entity_poly.entity_id
_entity_poly.type
_entity_poly.pdbx_seq_one_letter_code
_entity_poly.pdbx_strand_id
1 'polypeptide(L)'
;MVQQDQTDWTSKMSMIEFAINLSISSLTGFTPFKLNYGGGLPFMALGVKAFVRQVLENLEMAHDAIIESRVIQMYHVNKKQKEGFNLQEGDLMYLTMQNLNVPKGHA
;
A
#
# COMPACT_ATOMS: atom_id res chain seq x y z
N MET A 1 -1.98 -25.29 7.18
CA MET A 1 -0.68 -24.62 7.32
C MET A 1 0.08 -24.80 6.02
N VAL A 2 0.83 -23.80 5.55
CA VAL A 2 1.74 -23.96 4.40
C VAL A 2 2.83 -24.94 4.83
N GLN A 3 3.25 -25.84 3.93
CA GLN A 3 4.36 -26.76 4.21
C GLN A 3 5.64 -25.97 4.45
N GLN A 4 6.58 -26.55 5.20
CA GLN A 4 7.82 -25.86 5.56
C GLN A 4 8.71 -25.57 4.34
N ASP A 5 8.61 -26.39 3.30
CA ASP A 5 9.29 -26.20 2.02
C ASP A 5 8.54 -25.24 1.08
N GLN A 6 7.37 -24.75 1.50
CA GLN A 6 6.47 -23.85 0.76
C GLN A 6 6.04 -24.35 -0.62
N THR A 7 6.21 -25.64 -0.94
CA THR A 7 5.90 -26.17 -2.27
C THR A 7 4.41 -26.23 -2.56
N ASP A 8 3.58 -26.25 -1.51
CA ASP A 8 2.13 -26.30 -1.60
C ASP A 8 1.45 -24.92 -1.67
N TRP A 9 2.23 -23.82 -1.81
CA TRP A 9 1.74 -22.44 -1.74
C TRP A 9 0.56 -22.15 -2.68
N THR A 10 0.56 -22.71 -3.90
CA THR A 10 -0.52 -22.53 -4.89
C THR A 10 -1.86 -23.03 -4.34
N SER A 11 -1.86 -24.17 -3.64
CA SER A 11 -3.06 -24.73 -3.01
C SER A 11 -3.55 -23.90 -1.81
N LYS A 12 -2.71 -23.00 -1.28
CA LYS A 12 -3.00 -22.14 -0.13
C LYS A 12 -3.34 -20.71 -0.52
N MET A 13 -3.31 -20.37 -1.81
CA MET A 13 -3.49 -19.00 -2.31
C MET A 13 -4.75 -18.34 -1.74
N SER A 14 -5.90 -19.03 -1.79
CA SER A 14 -7.16 -18.49 -1.27
C SER A 14 -7.12 -18.24 0.25
N MET A 15 -6.44 -19.09 1.00
CA MET A 15 -6.28 -18.92 2.45
C MET A 15 -5.36 -17.75 2.78
N ILE A 16 -4.30 -17.55 1.98
CA ILE A 16 -3.38 -16.41 2.11
C ILE A 16 -4.12 -15.11 1.80
N GLU A 17 -4.86 -15.04 0.69
CA GLU A 17 -5.66 -13.87 0.34
C GLU A 17 -6.66 -13.52 1.45
N PHE A 18 -7.37 -14.51 1.98
CA PHE A 18 -8.30 -14.31 3.08
C PHE A 18 -7.61 -13.78 4.34
N ALA A 19 -6.46 -14.36 4.71
CA ALA A 19 -5.67 -13.91 5.86
C ALA A 19 -5.17 -12.46 5.68
N ILE A 20 -4.70 -12.10 4.49
CA ILE A 20 -4.26 -10.72 4.18
C ILE A 20 -5.45 -9.76 4.28
N ASN A 21 -6.59 -10.08 3.67
CA ASN A 21 -7.76 -9.21 3.66
C ASN A 21 -8.46 -9.09 5.03
N LEU A 22 -8.18 -10.02 5.95
CA LEU A 22 -8.59 -9.96 7.35
C LEU A 22 -7.54 -9.35 8.29
N SER A 23 -6.32 -9.12 7.83
CA SER A 23 -5.27 -8.55 8.67
C SER A 23 -5.49 -7.05 8.85
N ILE A 24 -5.33 -6.57 10.08
CA ILE A 24 -5.43 -5.14 10.40
C ILE A 24 -4.17 -4.45 9.86
N SER A 25 -4.35 -3.42 9.06
CA SER A 25 -3.26 -2.57 8.61
C SER A 25 -2.84 -1.62 9.73
N SER A 26 -1.55 -1.58 10.06
CA SER A 26 -1.01 -0.58 11.00
C SER A 26 -1.13 0.85 10.48
N LEU A 27 -1.31 1.02 9.16
CA LEU A 27 -1.48 2.31 8.51
C LEU A 27 -2.85 2.92 8.77
N THR A 28 -3.90 2.11 8.66
CA THR A 28 -5.30 2.59 8.71
C THR A 28 -6.03 2.16 9.96
N GLY A 29 -5.53 1.16 10.70
CA GLY A 29 -6.23 0.55 11.82
C GLY A 29 -7.38 -0.39 11.42
N PHE A 30 -7.61 -0.61 10.12
CA PHE A 30 -8.70 -1.43 9.59
C PHE A 30 -8.19 -2.60 8.75
N THR A 31 -9.02 -3.62 8.60
CA THR A 31 -8.79 -4.70 7.63
C THR A 31 -9.33 -4.31 6.25
N PRO A 32 -8.74 -4.79 5.14
CA PRO A 32 -9.30 -4.55 3.81
C PRO A 32 -10.77 -4.98 3.67
N PHE A 33 -11.17 -6.13 4.23
CA PHE A 33 -12.57 -6.54 4.22
C PHE A 33 -13.47 -5.62 5.05
N LYS A 34 -12.96 -5.02 6.13
CA LYS A 34 -13.71 -4.03 6.92
C LYS A 34 -14.01 -2.78 6.09
N LEU A 35 -13.06 -2.31 5.30
CA LEU A 35 -13.23 -1.12 4.47
C LEU A 35 -14.10 -1.37 3.23
N ASN A 36 -13.93 -2.51 2.57
CA ASN A 36 -14.68 -2.84 1.36
C ASN A 36 -16.10 -3.34 1.63
N TYR A 37 -16.30 -4.08 2.72
CA TYR A 37 -17.54 -4.81 3.00
C TYR A 37 -18.12 -4.57 4.40
N GLY A 38 -17.54 -3.69 5.21
CA GLY A 38 -18.02 -3.35 6.56
C GLY A 38 -17.63 -4.33 7.68
N GLY A 39 -16.91 -5.40 7.35
CA GLY A 39 -16.39 -6.39 8.31
C GLY A 39 -16.82 -7.81 7.95
N GLY A 40 -15.92 -8.78 8.11
CA GLY A 40 -16.14 -10.17 7.73
C GLY A 40 -17.30 -10.81 8.49
N LEU A 41 -18.10 -11.56 7.72
CA LEU A 41 -19.33 -12.30 8.04
C LEU A 41 -20.58 -11.43 8.32
N PRO A 42 -21.67 -11.63 7.56
CA PRO A 42 -22.92 -10.89 7.70
C PRO A 42 -23.71 -11.45 8.89
N PHE A 43 -23.26 -11.19 10.12
CA PHE A 43 -24.13 -11.38 11.28
C PHE A 43 -24.82 -10.07 11.63
N MET A 44 -26.04 -9.98 11.10
CA MET A 44 -27.25 -9.39 11.70
C MET A 44 -27.01 -8.50 12.92
N ALA A 45 -27.23 -7.18 12.80
CA ALA A 45 -27.72 -6.33 13.91
C ALA A 45 -28.07 -4.91 13.47
N LEU A 46 -27.38 -4.36 12.45
CA LEU A 46 -27.58 -2.98 12.03
C LEU A 46 -28.46 -2.93 10.78
N GLY A 47 -29.57 -2.20 10.85
CA GLY A 47 -30.36 -1.89 9.66
C GLY A 47 -29.48 -1.25 8.58
N VAL A 48 -29.83 -1.46 7.30
CA VAL A 48 -29.03 -1.07 6.12
C VAL A 48 -28.44 0.35 6.24
N LYS A 49 -29.22 1.32 6.75
CA LYS A 49 -28.75 2.71 6.94
C LYS A 49 -27.61 2.84 7.95
N ALA A 50 -27.70 2.13 9.09
CA ALA A 50 -26.67 2.16 10.12
C ALA A 50 -25.40 1.45 9.64
N PHE A 51 -25.55 0.36 8.89
CA PHE A 51 -24.42 -0.30 8.23
C PHE A 51 -23.70 0.62 7.25
N VAL A 52 -24.42 1.25 6.32
CA VAL A 52 -23.83 2.15 5.33
C VAL A 52 -23.13 3.32 6.01
N ARG A 53 -23.75 3.91 7.04
CA ARG A 53 -23.14 4.99 7.81
C ARG A 53 -21.81 4.56 8.42
N GLN A 54 -21.78 3.41 9.09
CA GLN A 54 -20.57 2.91 9.72
C GLN A 54 -19.44 2.63 8.71
N VAL A 55 -19.78 2.11 7.52
CA VAL A 55 -18.81 1.88 6.44
C VAL A 55 -18.22 3.21 5.96
N LEU A 56 -19.06 4.22 5.74
CA LEU A 56 -18.61 5.55 5.32
C LEU A 56 -17.70 6.21 6.36
N GLU A 57 -18.07 6.15 7.64
CA GLU A 57 -17.24 6.66 8.75
C GLU A 57 -15.87 5.94 8.81
N ASN A 58 -15.84 4.61 8.67
CA ASN A 58 -14.58 3.87 8.63
C ASN A 58 -13.72 4.25 7.43
N LEU A 59 -14.34 4.51 6.28
CA LEU A 59 -13.65 4.91 5.07
C LEU A 59 -13.03 6.31 5.22
N GLU A 60 -13.77 7.25 5.81
CA GLU A 60 -13.29 8.61 6.13
C GLU A 60 -12.10 8.55 7.09
N MET A 61 -12.20 7.79 8.19
CA MET A 61 -11.10 7.60 9.13
C MET A 61 -9.87 6.97 8.47
N ALA A 62 -10.05 5.95 7.63
CA ALA A 62 -8.95 5.31 6.91
C ALA A 62 -8.28 6.26 5.90
N HIS A 63 -9.07 7.10 5.24
CA HIS A 63 -8.58 8.11 4.31
C HIS A 63 -7.69 9.13 5.03
N ASP A 64 -8.13 9.66 6.16
CA ASP A 64 -7.37 10.63 6.94
C ASP A 64 -6.08 10.02 7.49
N ALA A 65 -6.13 8.78 7.98
CA ALA A 65 -4.95 8.05 8.42
C ALA A 65 -3.90 7.86 7.31
N ILE A 66 -4.34 7.64 6.06
CA ILE A 66 -3.44 7.55 4.90
C ILE A 66 -2.78 8.90 4.63
N ILE A 67 -3.54 10.00 4.68
CA ILE A 67 -3.00 11.36 4.47
C ILE A 67 -1.96 11.69 5.55
N GLU A 68 -2.27 11.43 6.82
CA GLU A 68 -1.36 11.66 7.94
C GLU A 68 -0.08 10.84 7.81
N SER A 69 -0.21 9.54 7.53
CA SER A 69 0.97 8.68 7.39
C SER A 69 1.84 9.07 6.19
N ARG A 70 1.26 9.59 5.11
CA ARG A 70 2.03 10.10 3.97
C ARG A 70 3.04 11.16 4.38
N VAL A 71 2.68 12.06 5.32
CA VAL A 71 3.60 13.09 5.83
C VAL A 71 4.82 12.45 6.51
N ILE A 72 4.58 11.45 7.36
CA ILE A 72 5.64 10.72 8.09
C ILE A 72 6.53 9.93 7.13
N GLN A 73 5.92 9.22 6.18
CA GLN A 73 6.65 8.47 5.16
C GLN A 73 7.51 9.40 4.31
N MET A 74 6.96 10.55 3.90
CA MET A 74 7.69 11.56 3.12
C MET A 74 8.89 12.10 3.89
N TYR A 75 8.77 12.35 5.19
CA TYR A 75 9.92 12.74 6.02
C TYR A 75 11.03 11.67 6.01
N HIS A 76 10.68 10.38 6.17
CA HIS A 76 11.66 9.30 6.14
C HIS A 76 12.30 9.08 4.77
N VAL A 77 11.54 9.24 3.69
CA VAL A 77 12.03 9.18 2.31
C VAL A 77 13.03 10.33 2.08
N ASN A 78 12.65 11.55 2.44
CA ASN A 78 13.50 12.74 2.26
C ASN A 78 14.77 12.66 3.10
N LYS A 79 14.73 12.09 4.31
CA LYS A 79 15.93 11.88 5.15
C LYS A 79 16.96 10.95 4.50
N LYS A 80 16.51 10.01 3.66
CA LYS A 80 17.41 9.09 2.92
C LYS A 80 17.89 9.66 1.60
N GLN A 81 17.31 10.77 1.16
CA GLN A 81 17.91 11.58 0.10
C GLN A 81 19.18 12.19 0.69
N LYS A 82 20.34 11.66 0.29
CA LYS A 82 21.63 12.31 0.57
C LYS A 82 21.53 13.76 0.09
N GLU A 83 22.19 14.68 0.79
CA GLU A 83 22.41 16.03 0.24
C GLU A 83 22.81 15.88 -1.22
N GLY A 84 22.13 16.64 -2.09
CA GLY A 84 22.19 16.45 -3.53
C GLY A 84 23.63 16.20 -3.96
N PHE A 85 23.87 15.09 -4.66
CA PHE A 85 25.19 14.81 -5.22
C PHE A 85 25.64 16.08 -5.94
N ASN A 86 26.73 16.69 -5.50
CA ASN A 86 27.27 17.91 -6.12
C ASN A 86 27.86 17.53 -7.47
N LEU A 87 26.98 17.37 -8.45
CA LEU A 87 27.32 17.15 -9.84
C LEU A 87 28.01 18.40 -10.38
N GLN A 88 29.23 18.23 -10.84
CA GLN A 88 29.95 19.26 -11.58
C GLN A 88 29.82 19.01 -13.07
N GLU A 89 30.02 20.07 -13.85
CA GLU A 89 30.07 19.96 -15.31
C GLU A 89 31.21 19.01 -15.71
N GLY A 90 30.87 17.95 -16.45
CA GLY A 90 31.82 16.90 -16.87
C GLY A 90 31.70 15.57 -16.10
N ASP A 91 30.93 15.52 -15.01
CA ASP A 91 30.70 14.27 -14.28
C ASP A 91 29.87 13.26 -15.11
N LEU A 92 30.32 12.01 -15.14
CA LEU A 92 29.63 10.91 -15.82
C LEU A 92 28.77 10.11 -14.84
N MET A 93 27.51 9.87 -15.21
CA MET A 93 26.52 9.14 -14.42
C MET A 93 25.91 8.01 -15.25
N TYR A 94 25.63 6.87 -14.63
CA TYR A 94 24.83 5.83 -15.25
C TYR A 94 23.36 6.22 -15.20
N LEU A 95 22.75 6.39 -16.38
CA LEU A 95 21.32 6.63 -16.52
C LEU A 95 20.62 5.32 -16.89
N THR A 96 19.43 5.10 -16.30
CA THR A 96 18.58 4.00 -16.75
C THR A 96 17.92 4.42 -18.06
N MET A 97 17.98 3.56 -19.07
CA MET A 97 17.36 3.83 -20.38
C MET A 97 15.82 3.75 -20.33
N GLN A 98 15.25 3.27 -19.22
CA GLN A 98 13.83 2.94 -19.11
C GLN A 98 12.93 4.18 -19.13
N ASN A 99 13.45 5.35 -18.72
CA ASN A 99 12.74 6.62 -18.71
C ASN A 99 13.51 7.75 -19.43
N LEU A 100 14.53 7.40 -20.23
CA LEU A 100 15.38 8.38 -20.91
C LEU A 100 14.90 8.57 -22.35
N ASN A 101 14.23 9.69 -22.63
CA ASN A 101 13.92 10.11 -23.99
C ASN A 101 15.10 10.90 -24.57
N VAL A 102 16.07 10.19 -25.16
CA VAL A 102 17.13 10.84 -25.94
C VAL A 102 16.61 11.12 -27.35
N PRO A 103 16.72 12.36 -27.87
CA PRO A 103 16.35 12.66 -29.25
C PRO A 103 17.15 11.79 -30.22
N LYS A 104 16.46 11.08 -31.12
CA LYS A 104 17.12 10.26 -32.15
C LYS A 104 17.91 11.19 -33.09
N GLY A 105 19.20 10.93 -33.27
CA GLY A 105 20.05 11.65 -34.22
C GLY A 105 21.19 12.48 -33.60
N HIS A 106 21.35 12.45 -32.29
CA HIS A 106 22.51 13.05 -31.62
C HIS A 106 23.25 11.96 -30.81
N ALA A 107 24.21 11.33 -31.48
CA ALA A 107 25.29 10.55 -30.88
C ALA A 107 26.61 11.13 -31.39
#